data_AF-A0A1H8KBH9-F1
#
_entry.id   AF-A0A1H8KBH9-F1
#
_cell.length_a   1.000
_cell.length_b   1.000
_cell.length_c   1.000
_cell.angle_alpha   90.00
_cell.angle_beta   90.00
_cell.angle_gamma   90.00
#
_symmetry.space_group_name_H-M   'P 1'
#
loop_
_entity.id
_entity.type
_entity.pdbx_description
1 polymer ?
#
loop_
_entity_poly.entity_id
_entity_poly.type
_entity_poly.pdbx_seq_one_letter_code
_entity_poly.pdbx_strand_id
1 'polypeptide(L)'
;MATPNERSALASAAAHARWAKEDDRAGATAKARENSPASIEYWMRKIDPQERMPRTERLKRAGNAKAAYWKAHALKMRQAKARKAAEAAA
;
A
#
# COMPACT_ATOMS: atom_id res chain seq x y z
N MET A 1 -14.32 -25.70 5.55
CA MET A 1 -13.83 -24.41 5.01
C MET A 1 -14.47 -23.31 5.84
N ALA A 2 -13.69 -22.41 6.46
CA ALA A 2 -14.26 -21.30 7.24
C ALA A 2 -15.00 -20.31 6.33
N THR A 3 -16.15 -19.81 6.77
CA THR A 3 -16.95 -18.78 6.10
C THR A 3 -16.21 -17.43 6.08
N PRO A 4 -16.60 -16.47 5.21
CA PRO A 4 -15.99 -15.14 5.20
C PRO A 4 -16.02 -14.41 6.55
N ASN A 5 -17.12 -14.54 7.30
CA ASN A 5 -17.28 -13.89 8.60
C ASN A 5 -16.33 -14.49 9.65
N GLU A 6 -16.22 -15.82 9.69
CA GLU A 6 -15.29 -16.51 10.60
C GLU A 6 -13.83 -16.13 10.30
N ARG A 7 -13.44 -16.02 9.02
CA ARG A 7 -12.09 -15.57 8.64
C ARG A 7 -11.80 -14.15 9.11
N SER A 8 -12.79 -13.25 9.02
CA SER A 8 -12.65 -11.87 9.50
C SER A 8 -12.48 -11.79 11.02
N ALA A 9 -13.26 -12.57 11.77
CA ALA A 9 -13.17 -12.66 13.22
C ALA A 9 -11.81 -13.21 13.67
N LEU A 10 -11.33 -14.28 13.04
CA LEU A 10 -10.01 -14.86 13.31
C LEU A 10 -8.87 -13.87 13.02
N ALA A 11 -8.94 -13.16 11.88
CA ALA A 11 -7.94 -12.15 11.55
C ALA A 11 -7.90 -11.00 12.57
N SER A 12 -9.07 -10.57 13.04
CA SER A 12 -9.19 -9.53 14.07
C SER A 12 -8.61 -9.99 15.41
N ALA A 13 -8.94 -11.21 15.84
CA ALA A 13 -8.39 -11.79 17.08
C ALA A 13 -6.87 -11.91 17.02
N ALA A 14 -6.31 -12.37 15.89
CA ALA A 14 -4.87 -12.45 15.67
C ALA A 14 -4.19 -11.07 15.70
N ALA A 15 -4.81 -10.05 15.11
CA ALA A 15 -4.30 -8.69 15.13
C ALA A 15 -4.24 -8.12 16.56
N HIS A 16 -5.31 -8.29 17.35
CA HIS A 16 -5.32 -7.87 18.75
C HIS A 16 -4.28 -8.64 19.59
N ALA A 17 -4.20 -9.96 19.42
CA ALA A 17 -3.23 -10.79 20.13
C ALA A 17 -1.77 -10.40 19.82
N ARG A 18 -1.47 -10.02 18.56
CA ARG A 18 -0.17 -9.49 18.17
C ARG A 18 0.11 -8.15 18.87
N TRP A 19 -0.81 -7.19 18.74
CA TRP A 19 -0.58 -5.84 19.26
C TRP A 19 -0.59 -5.75 20.78
N ALA A 20 -1.19 -6.70 21.48
CA ALA A 20 -1.09 -6.80 22.94
C ALA A 20 0.32 -7.13 23.45
N LYS A 21 1.18 -7.70 22.60
CA LYS A 21 2.56 -8.10 22.94
C LYS A 21 3.63 -7.16 22.40
N GLU A 22 3.22 -6.08 21.73
CA GLU A 22 4.13 -5.20 21.00
C GLU A 22 4.23 -3.84 21.70
N ASP A 23 5.43 -3.55 22.21
CA ASP A 23 5.70 -2.30 22.93
C ASP A 23 5.93 -1.12 21.96
N ASP A 24 6.56 -1.36 20.80
CA ASP A 24 6.78 -0.35 19.76
C ASP A 24 6.09 -0.71 18.44
N ARG A 25 4.84 -0.25 18.31
CA ARG A 25 4.05 -0.43 17.09
C ARG A 25 4.64 0.31 15.88
N ALA A 26 5.36 1.41 16.10
CA ALA A 26 6.01 2.13 15.03
C ALA A 26 7.17 1.28 14.49
N GLY A 27 8.09 0.84 15.32
CA GLY A 27 9.18 -0.06 14.96
C GLY A 27 8.69 -1.32 14.25
N ALA A 28 7.66 -1.99 14.79
CA ALA A 28 7.07 -3.20 14.24
C ALA A 28 6.55 -3.07 12.80
N THR A 29 6.21 -1.85 12.36
CA THR A 29 5.71 -1.56 11.01
C THR A 29 6.68 -0.76 10.15
N ALA A 30 7.83 -0.33 10.69
CA ALA A 30 8.76 0.57 10.00
C ALA A 30 9.23 -0.01 8.66
N LYS A 31 9.68 -1.27 8.66
CA LYS A 31 10.12 -1.98 7.44
C LYS A 31 9.03 -2.06 6.37
N ALA A 32 7.78 -2.33 6.78
CA ALA A 32 6.65 -2.38 5.86
C ALA A 32 6.33 -0.99 5.28
N ARG A 33 6.36 0.05 6.12
CA ARG A 33 6.13 1.45 5.69
C ARG A 33 7.21 1.91 4.72
N GLU A 34 8.48 1.62 4.99
CA GLU A 34 9.61 1.98 4.14
C GLU A 34 9.56 1.32 2.75
N ASN A 35 9.05 0.09 2.68
CA ASN A 35 8.93 -0.67 1.43
C ASN A 35 7.56 -0.52 0.76
N SER A 36 6.73 0.41 1.24
CA SER A 36 5.42 0.67 0.66
C SER A 36 5.47 1.77 -0.42
N PRO A 37 4.50 1.80 -1.35
CA PRO A 37 4.28 2.93 -2.26
C PRO A 37 4.10 4.31 -1.59
N ALA A 38 3.92 4.37 -0.26
CA ALA A 38 3.89 5.62 0.48
C ALA A 38 5.29 6.23 0.66
N SER A 39 6.33 5.41 0.77
CA SER A 39 7.73 5.83 0.93
C SER A 39 8.30 6.35 -0.40
N ILE A 40 9.05 7.46 -0.36
CA ILE A 40 9.76 7.95 -1.55
C ILE A 40 10.95 7.07 -1.90
N GLU A 41 11.61 6.50 -0.90
CA GLU A 41 12.77 5.61 -1.08
C GLU A 41 12.39 4.31 -1.78
N TYR A 42 11.16 3.79 -1.55
CA TYR A 42 10.61 2.69 -2.34
C TYR A 42 10.61 3.02 -3.84
N TRP A 43 10.19 4.24 -4.20
CA TRP A 43 10.17 4.67 -5.59
C TRP A 43 11.58 4.90 -6.13
N MET A 44 12.48 5.49 -5.35
CA MET A 44 13.88 5.71 -5.74
C MET A 44 14.57 4.38 -6.07
N ARG A 45 14.43 3.35 -5.23
CA ARG A 45 14.93 2.00 -5.49
C ARG A 45 14.31 1.35 -6.73
N LYS A 46 13.04 1.68 -7.01
CA LYS A 46 12.31 1.13 -8.16
C LYS A 46 12.70 1.76 -9.50
N ILE A 47 12.96 3.07 -9.51
CA ILE A 47 13.36 3.80 -10.73
C ILE A 47 14.84 3.65 -11.05
N ASP A 48 15.67 3.43 -10.03
CA ASP A 48 17.12 3.38 -10.14
C ASP A 48 17.71 2.37 -9.14
N PRO A 49 17.53 1.07 -9.41
CA PRO A 49 18.00 0.03 -8.51
C PRO A 49 19.54 -0.01 -8.36
N GLN A 50 20.26 0.51 -9.36
CA GLN A 50 21.73 0.56 -9.38
C GLN A 50 22.30 1.91 -8.92
N GLU A 51 21.44 2.84 -8.46
CA GLU A 51 21.83 4.16 -7.95
C GLU A 51 22.74 4.98 -8.88
N ARG A 52 22.49 4.90 -10.20
CA ARG A 52 23.32 5.57 -11.21
C ARG A 52 23.02 7.07 -11.31
N MET A 53 21.81 7.49 -10.91
CA MET A 53 21.39 8.88 -11.00
C MET A 53 21.73 9.66 -9.71
N PRO A 54 22.07 10.96 -9.84
CA PRO A 54 22.17 11.85 -8.70
C PRO A 54 20.89 11.83 -7.87
N ARG A 55 21.03 11.94 -6.54
CA ARG A 55 19.90 11.83 -5.61
C ARG A 55 18.78 12.83 -5.91
N THR A 56 19.13 14.06 -6.30
CA THR A 56 18.16 15.11 -6.67
C THR A 56 17.30 14.71 -7.86
N GLU A 57 17.90 14.09 -8.87
CA GLU A 57 17.18 13.60 -10.05
C GLU A 57 16.34 12.37 -9.72
N ARG A 58 16.87 11.45 -8.90
CA ARG A 58 16.09 10.32 -8.37
C ARG A 58 14.84 10.78 -7.63
N LEU A 59 14.94 11.80 -6.78
CA LEU A 59 13.80 12.34 -6.04
C LEU A 59 12.71 12.89 -6.97
N LYS A 60 13.09 13.66 -8.00
CA LYS A 60 12.15 14.19 -8.99
C LYS A 60 11.40 13.07 -9.71
N ARG A 61 12.14 12.09 -10.24
CA ARG A 61 11.57 10.94 -10.95
C ARG A 61 10.73 10.04 -10.04
N ALA A 62 11.17 9.82 -8.81
CA ALA A 62 10.42 9.06 -7.81
C ALA A 62 9.11 9.76 -7.43
N GLY A 63 9.11 11.08 -7.32
CA GLY A 63 7.90 11.88 -7.12
C GLY A 63 6.89 11.69 -8.25
N ASN A 64 7.35 11.74 -9.50
CA ASN A 64 6.51 11.47 -10.67
C ASN A 64 5.96 10.04 -10.68
N ALA A 65 6.80 9.04 -10.39
CA ALA A 65 6.37 7.64 -10.32
C ALA A 65 5.31 7.42 -9.24
N LYS A 66 5.50 8.00 -8.05
CA LYS A 66 4.52 7.98 -6.95
C LYS A 66 3.20 8.61 -7.36
N ALA A 67 3.24 9.79 -7.97
CA ALA A 67 2.03 10.49 -8.41
C ALA A 67 1.27 9.70 -9.48
N ALA A 68 1.99 9.14 -10.47
CA ALA A 68 1.40 8.32 -11.52
C ALA A 68 0.71 7.06 -10.94
N TYR A 69 1.36 6.38 -10.00
CA TYR A 69 0.79 5.21 -9.33
C TYR A 69 -0.53 5.51 -8.64
N TRP A 70 -0.59 6.57 -7.81
CA TRP A 70 -1.80 6.91 -7.08
C TRP A 70 -2.92 7.40 -8.00
N LYS A 71 -2.59 8.13 -9.07
CA LYS A 71 -3.57 8.51 -10.11
C LYS A 71 -4.17 7.29 -10.80
N ALA A 72 -3.34 6.33 -11.21
CA ALA A 72 -3.80 5.09 -11.83
C ALA A 72 -4.65 4.25 -10.86
N HIS A 73 -4.26 4.18 -9.59
CA HIS A 73 -5.01 3.48 -8.56
C HIS A 73 -6.39 4.12 -8.32
N ALA A 74 -6.45 5.45 -8.21
CA ALA A 74 -7.71 6.19 -8.05
C ALA A 74 -8.65 5.97 -9.25
N LEU A 75 -8.11 5.97 -10.48
CA LEU A 75 -8.89 5.68 -11.68
C LEU A 75 -9.51 4.27 -11.63
N LYS A 76 -8.70 3.25 -11.28
CA LYS A 76 -9.19 1.87 -11.13
C LYS A 76 -10.30 1.75 -10.09
N MET A 77 -10.16 2.45 -8.97
CA MET A 77 -11.20 2.48 -7.92
C MET A 77 -12.50 3.13 -8.40
N ARG A 78 -12.40 4.25 -9.13
CA ARG A 78 -13.58 4.90 -9.74
C ARG A 78 -14.29 3.97 -10.73
N GLN A 79 -13.53 3.29 -11.59
CA GLN A 79 -14.08 2.33 -12.55
C GLN A 79 -14.75 1.14 -11.83
N ALA A 80 -14.14 0.60 -10.77
CA ALA A 80 -14.74 -0.47 -9.99
C ALA A 80 -16.05 -0.05 -9.32
N LYS A 81 -16.10 1.16 -8.76
CA LYS A 81 -17.33 1.72 -8.18
C LYS A 81 -18.42 1.90 -9.24
N ALA A 82 -18.09 2.40 -10.42
CA ALA A 82 -19.03 2.57 -11.52
C ALA A 82 -19.63 1.23 -11.97
N ARG A 83 -18.81 0.17 -12.10
CA ARG A 83 -19.30 -1.18 -12.42
C ARG A 83 -20.28 -1.71 -11.40
N LYS A 84 -19.95 -1.63 -10.10
CA LYS A 84 -20.87 -2.06 -9.03
C LYS A 84 -22.18 -1.29 -9.02
N ALA A 85 -22.14 0.01 -9.31
CA ALA A 85 -23.36 0.82 -9.39
C ALA A 85 -24.23 0.41 -10.59
N ALA A 86 -23.63 0.10 -11.74
CA ALA A 86 -24.35 -0.42 -12.90
C ALA A 86 -24.95 -1.81 -12.64
N GLU A 87 -24.20 -2.70 -11.99
CA GLU A 87 -24.68 -4.04 -11.57
C GLU A 87 -25.86 -3.96 -10.59
N ALA A 88 -25.87 -2.97 -9.70
CA ALA A 88 -26.96 -2.78 -8.74
C ALA A 88 -28.20 -2.10 -9.33
N ALA A 89 -28.06 -1.44 -10.49
CA ALA A 89 -29.14 -0.76 -11.20
C ALA A 89 -29.78 -1.63 -12.29
N ALA A 90 -29.18 -2.78 -12.60
CA ALA A 90 -29.68 -3.80 -13.52
C ALA A 90 -30.46 -4.87 -12.74
#